data_AF-G3GTT1-F1
#
_entry.id   AF-G3GTT1-F1
#
_cell.length_a   1.000
_cell.length_b   1.000
_cell.length_c   1.000
_cell.angle_alpha   90.00
_cell.angle_beta   90.00
_cell.angle_gamma   90.00
#
_symmetry.space_group_name_H-M   'P 1'
#
loop_
_entity.id
_entity.type
_entity.pdbx_description
1 polymer ?
#
loop_
_entity_poly.entity_id
_entity_poly.type
_entity_poly.pdbx_seq_one_letter_code
_entity_poly.pdbx_strand_id
1 'polypeptide(L)'
;MFNSGEDGKPLLTTVKGGTGNGLEIMLDIQQDEYLPIWGETEETTFEAGVKVQIHSQSEPPFIQELGFGVAPGFQTFVATQEQRVSSHAPQIMGPQFSPATSKA
;
A
#
# COMPACT_ATOMS: atom_id res chain seq x y z
N MET A 1 1.67 12.83 1.22
CA MET A 1 2.08 11.44 1.50
C MET A 1 3.39 11.47 2.27
N PHE A 2 3.58 10.62 3.29
CA PHE A 2 4.85 10.53 4.01
C PHE A 2 5.85 9.69 3.21
N ASN A 3 7.13 10.09 3.20
CA ASN A 3 8.23 9.36 2.53
C ASN A 3 8.00 9.05 1.02
N SER A 4 7.35 9.96 0.28
CA SER A 4 7.06 9.78 -1.15
C SER A 4 8.29 9.90 -2.06
N GLY A 5 9.33 10.62 -1.63
CA GLY A 5 10.50 10.92 -2.47
C GLY A 5 10.26 11.95 -3.58
N GLU A 6 9.07 12.55 -3.61
CA GLU A 6 8.72 13.64 -4.53
C GLU A 6 9.54 14.90 -4.21
N ASP A 7 9.59 15.84 -5.17
CA ASP A 7 10.37 17.08 -5.10
C ASP A 7 11.89 16.86 -4.91
N GLY A 8 12.41 15.70 -5.30
CA GLY A 8 13.82 15.35 -5.12
C GLY A 8 14.21 15.10 -3.66
N LYS A 9 13.25 14.88 -2.77
CA LYS A 9 13.52 14.59 -1.35
C LYS A 9 14.12 13.19 -1.22
N PRO A 10 15.20 13.00 -0.43
CA PRO A 10 15.79 11.69 -0.22
C PRO A 10 14.82 10.78 0.57
N LEU A 11 14.84 9.48 0.26
CA LEU A 11 14.04 8.50 0.97
C LEU A 11 14.58 8.23 2.37
N LEU A 12 13.67 8.22 3.33
CA LEU A 12 13.94 7.80 4.69
C LEU A 12 13.98 6.28 4.76
N THR A 13 14.97 5.74 5.46
CA THR A 13 15.19 4.29 5.61
C THR A 13 15.38 3.94 7.09
N THR A 14 15.13 2.68 7.43
CA THR A 14 15.40 2.14 8.77
C THR A 14 16.24 0.87 8.65
N VAL A 15 17.17 0.69 9.59
CA VAL A 15 18.11 -0.44 9.62
C VAL A 15 17.89 -1.37 10.81
N LYS A 16 16.99 -1.00 11.74
CA LYS A 16 16.67 -1.76 12.94
C LYS A 16 15.16 -1.84 13.13
N GLY A 17 14.70 -3.00 13.58
CA GLY A 17 13.31 -3.16 14.02
C GLY A 17 13.02 -2.43 15.34
N GLY A 18 11.75 -2.43 15.74
CA GLY A 18 11.27 -1.84 16.98
C GLY A 18 10.53 -0.52 16.77
N THR A 19 9.60 -0.22 17.67
CA THR A 19 8.67 0.93 17.55
C THR A 19 9.38 2.27 17.46
N GLY A 20 10.49 2.45 18.18
CA GLY A 20 11.28 3.70 18.16
C GLY A 20 12.11 3.94 16.89
N ASN A 21 12.18 2.99 15.95
CA ASN A 21 12.88 3.14 14.66
C ASN A 21 11.91 3.22 13.48
N GLY A 22 10.61 3.34 13.76
CA GLY A 22 9.53 3.42 12.77
C GLY A 22 8.96 4.82 12.64
N LEU A 23 7.75 4.88 12.10
CA LEU A 23 6.95 6.10 12.00
C LEU A 23 5.95 6.15 13.15
N GLU A 24 5.96 7.24 13.91
CA GLU A 24 4.97 7.54 14.94
C GLU A 24 4.28 8.85 14.60
N ILE A 25 2.95 8.84 14.58
CA ILE A 25 2.12 10.02 14.28
C ILE A 25 0.98 10.05 15.30
N MET A 26 0.74 11.23 15.86
CA MET A 26 -0.46 11.53 16.62
C MET A 26 -1.38 12.38 15.74
N LEU A 27 -2.58 11.89 15.50
CA LEU A 27 -3.58 12.54 14.64
C LEU A 27 -4.77 12.99 15.48
N ASP A 28 -5.26 14.19 15.19
CA ASP A 28 -6.60 14.63 15.56
C ASP A 28 -7.48 14.51 14.32
N ILE A 29 -8.58 13.76 14.44
CA ILE A 29 -9.50 13.52 13.31
C ILE A 29 -10.61 14.56 13.23
N GLN A 30 -10.66 15.52 14.17
CA GLN A 30 -11.59 16.66 14.15
C GLN A 30 -13.05 16.24 13.90
N GLN A 31 -13.57 15.30 14.72
CA GLN A 31 -14.93 14.77 14.55
C GLN A 31 -16.03 15.85 14.61
N ASP A 32 -15.76 16.96 15.29
CA ASP A 32 -16.64 18.13 15.38
C ASP A 32 -16.79 18.88 14.05
N GLU A 33 -15.84 18.71 13.13
CA GLU A 33 -15.90 19.29 11.78
C GLU A 33 -16.58 18.37 10.74
N TYR A 34 -17.07 17.19 11.15
CA TYR A 34 -17.72 16.26 10.23
C TYR A 34 -19.06 16.81 9.73
N LEU A 35 -19.34 16.56 8.46
CA LEU A 35 -20.64 16.92 7.88
C LEU A 35 -21.75 16.09 8.55
N PRO A 36 -22.81 16.73 9.05
CA PRO A 36 -23.92 16.02 9.66
C PRO A 36 -24.65 15.16 8.62
N ILE A 37 -25.03 13.96 9.03
CA ILE A 37 -25.71 12.99 8.17
C ILE A 37 -27.21 13.21 8.25
N TRP A 38 -27.85 13.55 7.12
CA TRP A 38 -29.29 13.83 7.03
C TRP A 38 -30.08 12.77 6.24
N GLY A 39 -29.41 11.74 5.72
CA GLY A 39 -29.98 10.63 4.95
C GLY A 39 -28.86 9.73 4.42
N GLU A 40 -29.22 8.54 3.95
CA GLU A 40 -28.24 7.62 3.34
C GLU A 40 -27.96 8.03 1.89
N THR A 41 -26.71 8.39 1.60
CA THR A 41 -26.18 8.55 0.23
C THR A 41 -24.95 7.65 0.05
N GLU A 42 -24.56 7.39 -1.19
CA GLU A 42 -23.35 6.59 -1.50
C GLU A 42 -22.05 7.20 -0.94
N GLU A 43 -22.05 8.51 -0.67
CA GLU A 43 -20.91 9.25 -0.12
C GLU A 43 -20.96 9.40 1.41
N THR A 44 -22.05 8.98 2.05
CA THR A 44 -22.21 9.08 3.50
C THR A 44 -21.41 7.98 4.19
N THR A 45 -20.45 8.36 5.05
CA THR A 45 -19.71 7.41 5.88
C THR A 45 -20.13 7.55 7.34
N PHE A 46 -20.54 6.44 7.95
CA PHE A 46 -20.85 6.37 9.38
C PHE A 46 -19.60 6.08 10.24
N GLU A 47 -18.46 5.92 9.60
CA GLU A 47 -17.19 5.57 10.23
C GLU A 47 -16.46 6.84 10.69
N ALA A 48 -15.83 6.78 11.85
CA ALA A 48 -14.89 7.81 12.31
C ALA A 48 -13.51 7.19 12.50
N GLY A 49 -12.49 7.84 11.93
CA GLY A 49 -11.12 7.35 11.95
C GLY A 49 -10.36 7.72 10.68
N VAL A 50 -9.26 7.03 10.44
CA VAL A 50 -8.44 7.25 9.24
C VAL A 50 -8.23 5.94 8.50
N LYS A 51 -8.19 6.01 7.17
CA LYS A 51 -7.70 4.91 6.33
C LYS A 51 -6.22 5.14 6.06
N VAL A 52 -5.43 4.08 6.12
CA VAL A 52 -3.98 4.10 5.92
C VAL A 52 -3.61 3.03 4.92
N GLN A 53 -2.77 3.37 3.94
CA GLN A 53 -2.17 2.41 3.01
C GLN A 53 -0.65 2.47 3.14
N ILE A 54 -0.03 1.30 3.22
CA ILE A 54 1.43 1.15 3.19
C ILE A 54 1.77 0.55 1.82
N HIS A 55 2.51 1.31 1.01
CA HIS A 55 2.86 0.93 -0.36
C HIS A 55 4.28 1.39 -0.71
N SER A 56 4.80 0.88 -1.83
CA SER A 56 6.10 1.32 -2.37
C SER A 56 6.00 2.71 -3.01
N GLN A 57 7.10 3.46 -3.07
CA GLN A 57 7.11 4.81 -3.68
C GLN A 57 6.77 4.81 -5.17
N SER A 58 7.00 3.70 -5.88
CA SER A 58 6.66 3.56 -7.30
C SER A 58 5.18 3.25 -7.54
N GLU A 59 4.46 2.82 -6.52
CA GLU A 59 3.06 2.43 -6.63
C GLU A 59 2.16 3.64 -6.32
N PRO A 60 1.17 3.96 -7.18
CA PRO A 60 0.22 5.03 -6.88
C PRO A 60 -0.67 4.65 -5.69
N PRO A 61 -1.18 5.63 -4.92
CA PRO A 61 -2.08 5.36 -3.82
C PRO A 61 -3.43 4.83 -4.33
N PHE A 62 -3.95 3.80 -3.65
CA PHE A 62 -5.24 3.17 -3.94
C PHE A 62 -5.95 2.79 -2.63
N ILE A 63 -6.16 3.81 -1.80
CA ILE A 63 -6.53 3.68 -0.39
C ILE A 63 -7.94 3.13 -0.15
N GLN A 64 -8.84 3.33 -1.10
CA GLN A 64 -10.23 2.87 -1.01
C GLN A 64 -10.31 1.33 -0.99
N GLU A 65 -9.44 0.67 -1.76
CA GLU A 65 -9.44 -0.80 -1.89
C GLU A 65 -8.35 -1.49 -1.05
N LEU A 66 -7.17 -0.87 -0.94
CA LEU A 66 -5.99 -1.49 -0.31
C LEU A 66 -5.63 -0.91 1.06
N GLY A 67 -6.35 0.13 1.51
CA GLY A 67 -6.16 0.74 2.82
C GLY A 67 -6.77 -0.08 3.96
N PHE A 68 -6.17 0.01 5.14
CA PHE A 68 -6.74 -0.48 6.39
C PHE A 68 -7.20 0.68 7.27
N GLY A 69 -8.25 0.46 8.06
CA GLY A 69 -8.79 1.47 8.99
C GLY A 69 -8.03 1.52 10.31
N VAL A 70 -7.91 2.71 10.87
CA VAL A 70 -7.38 2.98 12.21
C VAL A 70 -8.41 3.80 12.98
N ALA A 71 -8.84 3.26 14.13
CA ALA A 71 -9.84 3.90 14.98
C ALA A 71 -9.23 5.01 15.85
N PRO A 72 -9.98 6.09 16.13
CA PRO A 72 -9.57 7.12 17.08
C PRO A 72 -9.60 6.59 18.52
N GLY A 73 -8.87 7.24 19.42
CA GLY A 73 -8.84 6.89 20.85
C GLY A 73 -7.91 5.72 21.21
N PHE A 74 -7.22 5.14 20.23
CA PHE A 74 -6.27 4.06 20.42
C PHE A 74 -4.89 4.41 19.86
N GLN A 75 -3.85 3.92 20.52
CA GLN A 75 -2.53 3.82 19.89
C GLN A 75 -2.45 2.51 19.10
N THR A 76 -2.39 2.61 17.78
CA THR A 76 -2.38 1.45 16.89
C THR A 76 -0.95 1.13 16.46
N PHE A 77 -0.47 -0.06 16.80
CA PHE A 77 0.84 -0.56 16.37
C PHE A 77 0.70 -1.39 15.10
N VAL A 78 1.39 -0.98 14.03
CA VAL A 78 1.43 -1.72 12.76
C VAL A 78 2.84 -2.21 12.51
N ALA A 79 3.08 -3.50 12.74
CA ALA A 79 4.35 -4.13 12.41
C ALA A 79 4.36 -4.53 10.93
N THR A 80 5.43 -4.18 10.22
CA THR A 80 5.58 -4.47 8.79
C THR A 80 6.81 -5.32 8.50
N GLN A 81 6.74 -6.08 7.42
CA GLN A 81 7.87 -6.82 6.86
C GLN A 81 7.89 -6.60 5.35
N GLU A 82 8.99 -6.07 4.83
CA GLU A 82 9.15 -5.90 3.38
C GLU A 82 9.22 -7.29 2.71
N GLN A 83 8.43 -7.50 1.65
CA GLN A 83 8.45 -8.72 0.84
C GLN A 83 8.73 -8.34 -0.61
N ARG A 84 9.76 -8.96 -1.20
CA ARG A 84 10.09 -8.80 -2.62
C ARG A 84 9.78 -10.08 -3.36
N VAL A 85 8.78 -10.02 -4.22
CA VAL A 85 8.32 -11.16 -5.01
C VAL A 85 8.70 -10.92 -6.47
N SER A 86 9.56 -11.77 -7.03
CA SER A 86 9.90 -11.75 -8.45
C SER A 86 9.17 -12.88 -9.18
N SER A 87 8.23 -12.53 -10.04
CA SER A 87 7.63 -13.48 -10.97
C SER A 87 8.53 -13.64 -12.21
N HIS A 88 8.71 -14.88 -12.65
CA HIS A 88 9.36 -15.15 -13.94
C HIS A 88 8.28 -15.20 -15.01
N ALA A 89 8.55 -14.60 -16.17
CA ALA A 89 7.67 -14.74 -17.33
C ALA A 89 7.52 -16.23 -17.68
N PRO A 90 6.32 -16.69 -18.08
CA PRO A 90 6.14 -18.06 -18.53
C PRO A 90 7.05 -18.30 -19.74
N GLN A 91 7.89 -19.33 -19.66
CA GLN A 91 8.71 -19.77 -20.77
C GLN A 91 7.75 -20.29 -21.85
N ILE A 92 7.53 -19.51 -22.90
CA ILE A 92 6.81 -20.00 -24.08
C ILE A 92 7.69 -21.08 -24.71
N MET A 93 7.32 -22.36 -24.54
CA MET A 93 7.96 -23.44 -25.27
C MET A 93 7.61 -23.25 -26.74
N GLY A 94 8.52 -22.64 -27.51
CA GLY A 94 8.38 -22.55 -28.96
C GLY A 94 8.19 -23.95 -29.56
N PRO A 95 7.50 -24.09 -30.70
CA PRO A 95 7.33 -25.39 -31.33
C PRO A 95 8.71 -26.00 -31.63
N GLN A 96 8.97 -27.21 -31.13
CA GLN A 96 10.14 -27.99 -31.53
C GLN A 96 9.98 -28.38 -32.99
N PHE A 97 10.53 -27.60 -33.91
CA PHE A 97 10.76 -28.05 -35.27
C PHE A 97 11.88 -29.09 -35.25
N SER A 98 11.52 -30.37 -35.28
CA SER A 98 12.46 -31.44 -35.63
C SER A 98 12.80 -31.33 -37.12
N PRO A 99 14.06 -31.23 -37.53
CA PRO A 99 14.40 -31.31 -38.94
C PRO A 99 14.14 -32.74 -39.44
N ALA A 100 13.26 -32.89 -40.42
CA ALA A 100 13.10 -34.15 -41.13
C ALA A 100 14.37 -34.42 -41.93
N THR A 101 15.11 -35.48 -41.57
CA THR A 101 16.24 -35.95 -42.35
C THR A 101 15.74 -36.43 -43.70
N SER A 102 16.02 -35.67 -44.76
CA SER A 102 15.88 -36.12 -46.15
C SER A 102 16.87 -37.26 -46.40
N LYS A 103 16.38 -38.47 -46.66
CA LYS A 103 17.19 -39.55 -47.23
C LYS A 103 17.12 -39.45 -48.75
N ALA A 104 18.30 -39.35 -49.36
CA ALA A 104 18.55 -39.54 -50.78
C ALA A 104 18.36 -41.00 -51.20
#